data_AF-A0A150AQF6-F1
#
_entry.id   AF-A0A150AQF6-F1
#
_cell.length_a   1.000
_cell.length_b   1.000
_cell.length_c   1.000
_cell.angle_alpha   90.00
_cell.angle_beta   90.00
_cell.angle_gamma   90.00
#
_symmetry.space_group_name_H-M   'P 1'
#
loop_
_entity.id
_entity.type
_entity.pdbx_description
1 polymer ?
#
loop_
_entity_poly.entity_id
_entity_poly.type
_entity_poly.pdbx_seq_one_letter_code
_entity_poly.pdbx_strand_id
1 'polypeptide(L)'
;MTFGVYKIKQKQFLIISVMKKTKVLILSLFALATLTFSFVSVAQQDKKKKREEARKEIKAYMKAEVLPVVLESRKEFDQKLSNAEKKTLVSLRERLDALSKKKEGMKRPEGEPTEEQKKERQAMEKEMRHITTAAWEIVDNHEADLEEIKASTKTQQEQWKTDMKAIFEKYKPEDKEGNGGRNGKKGKGHGRRGKMGQGMMGHYQPVMFVLMDPSKSVDEIADEMEKRQMKRMNHKGGKGHGRGHHGGGRN
;
A
#
# COMPACT_ATOMS: atom_id res chain seq x y z
N MET A 1 53.11 -64.94 -39.48
CA MET A 1 52.18 -64.93 -38.31
C MET A 1 51.67 -63.50 -38.12
N THR A 2 50.57 -63.13 -38.78
CA THR A 2 50.04 -61.75 -38.81
C THR A 2 48.51 -61.76 -38.80
N PHE A 3 47.91 -62.38 -37.78
CA PHE A 3 46.47 -62.35 -37.53
C PHE A 3 46.22 -61.92 -36.07
N GLY A 4 46.58 -60.68 -35.73
CA GLY A 4 46.46 -60.19 -34.35
C GLY A 4 46.11 -58.72 -34.15
N VAL A 5 46.06 -57.89 -35.20
CA VAL A 5 45.97 -56.42 -35.03
C VAL A 5 44.62 -55.84 -35.44
N TYR A 6 43.79 -56.58 -36.20
CA TYR A 6 42.53 -56.04 -36.71
C TYR A 6 41.34 -56.08 -35.74
N LYS A 7 41.40 -56.91 -34.67
CA LYS A 7 40.24 -57.12 -33.78
C LYS A 7 40.08 -56.03 -32.70
N ILE A 8 41.11 -55.23 -32.43
CA ILE A 8 41.10 -54.21 -31.37
C ILE A 8 40.52 -52.87 -31.85
N LYS A 9 40.72 -52.51 -33.13
CA LYS A 9 40.22 -51.22 -33.67
C LYS A 9 38.71 -51.16 -33.89
N GLN A 10 38.03 -52.30 -34.10
CA GLN A 10 36.57 -52.30 -34.27
C GLN A 10 35.78 -52.13 -32.95
N LYS A 11 36.29 -52.60 -31.80
CA LYS A 11 35.61 -52.40 -30.51
C LYS A 11 35.65 -50.94 -30.03
N GLN A 12 36.69 -50.19 -30.36
CA GLN A 12 36.79 -48.78 -29.96
C GLN A 12 35.85 -47.84 -30.75
N PHE A 13 35.55 -48.17 -32.01
CA PHE A 13 34.66 -47.35 -32.84
C PHE A 13 33.18 -47.46 -32.42
N LEU A 14 32.76 -48.61 -31.88
CA LEU A 14 31.39 -48.87 -31.43
C LEU A 14 31.06 -48.14 -30.11
N ILE A 15 32.02 -47.99 -29.20
CA ILE A 15 31.81 -47.30 -27.91
C ILE A 15 31.67 -45.77 -28.09
N ILE A 16 32.44 -45.18 -29.01
CA ILE A 16 32.38 -43.73 -29.29
C ILE A 16 31.09 -43.34 -30.02
N SER A 17 30.50 -44.23 -30.82
CA SER A 17 29.25 -43.97 -31.56
C SER A 17 28.00 -44.00 -30.66
N VAL A 18 27.98 -44.83 -29.62
CA VAL A 18 26.86 -44.92 -28.67
C VAL A 18 26.82 -43.72 -27.69
N MET A 19 27.98 -43.15 -27.33
CA MET A 19 28.06 -42.03 -26.38
C MET A 19 27.71 -40.65 -26.97
N LYS A 20 27.59 -40.52 -28.30
CA LYS A 20 27.17 -39.25 -28.95
C LYS A 20 25.65 -39.14 -29.10
N LYS A 21 24.93 -40.26 -29.19
CA LYS A 21 23.46 -40.30 -29.35
C LYS A 21 22.70 -40.12 -28.03
N THR A 22 23.33 -40.44 -26.90
CA THR A 22 22.73 -40.26 -25.55
C THR A 22 22.85 -38.83 -25.01
N LYS A 23 23.83 -38.03 -25.47
CA LYS A 23 23.95 -36.61 -25.07
C LYS A 23 22.88 -35.71 -25.71
N VAL A 24 22.37 -36.08 -26.90
CA VAL A 24 21.32 -35.33 -27.60
C VAL A 24 19.93 -35.57 -26.98
N LEU A 25 19.69 -36.78 -26.43
CA LEU A 25 18.41 -37.11 -25.79
C LEU A 25 18.23 -36.49 -24.40
N ILE A 26 19.30 -36.38 -23.60
CA ILE A 26 19.25 -35.80 -22.25
C ILE A 26 19.11 -34.27 -22.28
N LEU A 27 19.63 -33.59 -23.31
CA LEU A 27 19.42 -32.15 -23.51
C LEU A 27 18.00 -31.79 -23.99
N SER A 28 17.29 -32.71 -24.66
CA SER A 28 15.89 -32.45 -25.08
C SER A 28 14.87 -32.59 -23.94
N LEU A 29 15.17 -33.39 -22.90
CA LEU A 29 14.29 -33.56 -21.73
C LEU A 29 14.39 -32.40 -20.73
N PHE A 30 15.49 -31.64 -20.72
CA PHE A 30 15.61 -30.43 -19.89
C PHE A 30 14.97 -29.18 -20.53
N ALA A 31 14.78 -29.16 -21.86
CA ALA A 31 14.12 -28.07 -22.56
C ALA A 31 12.59 -28.09 -22.40
N LEU A 32 11.97 -29.25 -22.16
CA LEU A 32 10.52 -29.35 -21.93
C LEU A 32 10.09 -29.08 -20.47
N ALA A 33 11.00 -29.19 -19.50
CA ALA A 33 10.67 -29.04 -18.08
C ALA A 33 10.66 -27.57 -17.58
N THR A 34 11.09 -26.60 -18.39
CA THR A 34 11.14 -25.17 -18.01
C THR A 34 9.94 -24.35 -18.49
N LEU A 35 9.05 -24.92 -19.31
CA LEU A 35 7.86 -24.24 -19.86
C LEU A 35 6.62 -24.28 -18.95
N THR A 36 6.67 -24.97 -17.80
CA THR A 36 5.49 -25.18 -16.94
C THR A 36 5.36 -24.23 -15.75
N PHE A 37 6.29 -23.28 -15.55
CA PHE A 37 6.36 -22.49 -14.31
C PHE A 37 5.92 -21.02 -14.38
N SER A 38 5.22 -20.55 -15.43
CA SER A 38 4.92 -19.10 -15.54
C SER A 38 3.54 -18.71 -16.05
N PHE A 39 2.49 -19.48 -15.75
CA PHE A 39 1.12 -18.96 -15.83
C PHE A 39 0.66 -18.43 -14.45
N VAL A 40 1.35 -17.42 -13.92
CA VAL A 40 0.66 -16.49 -13.02
C VAL A 40 -0.44 -15.88 -13.90
N SER A 41 -1.70 -16.23 -13.62
CA SER A 41 -2.84 -15.95 -14.50
C SER A 41 -2.80 -14.53 -15.04
N VAL A 42 -2.79 -14.35 -16.36
CA VAL A 42 -2.80 -13.06 -17.06
C VAL A 42 -3.84 -12.10 -16.45
N ALA A 43 -5.00 -12.63 -16.06
CA ALA A 43 -6.06 -11.89 -15.37
C ALA A 43 -5.66 -11.23 -14.03
N GLN A 44 -4.69 -11.80 -13.27
CA GLN A 44 -4.16 -11.16 -12.05
C GLN A 44 -3.21 -10.01 -12.38
N GLN A 45 -2.44 -10.11 -13.47
CA GLN A 45 -1.56 -9.03 -13.92
C GLN A 45 -2.38 -7.84 -14.42
N ASP A 46 -3.46 -8.08 -15.18
CA ASP A 46 -4.33 -7.01 -15.70
C ASP A 46 -5.05 -6.24 -14.58
N LYS A 47 -5.51 -6.93 -13.54
CA LYS A 47 -6.10 -6.29 -12.34
C LYS A 47 -5.09 -5.40 -11.61
N LYS A 48 -3.83 -5.82 -11.54
CA LYS A 48 -2.77 -5.01 -10.93
C LYS A 48 -2.48 -3.76 -11.77
N LYS A 49 -2.37 -3.90 -13.09
CA LYS A 49 -2.15 -2.80 -14.04
C LYS A 49 -3.30 -1.78 -13.99
N LYS A 50 -4.55 -2.20 -14.16
CA LYS A 50 -5.73 -1.31 -14.06
C LYS A 50 -5.77 -0.54 -12.74
N ARG A 51 -5.41 -1.20 -11.62
CA ARG A 51 -5.35 -0.54 -10.32
C ARG A 51 -4.20 0.46 -10.19
N GLU A 52 -3.07 0.23 -10.85
CA GLU A 52 -1.95 1.18 -10.89
C GLU A 52 -2.29 2.38 -11.76
N GLU A 53 -2.93 2.18 -12.91
CA GLU A 53 -3.44 3.24 -13.79
C GLU A 53 -4.46 4.13 -13.07
N ALA A 54 -5.44 3.52 -12.39
CA ALA A 54 -6.40 4.25 -11.57
C ALA A 54 -5.73 5.17 -10.53
N ARG A 55 -4.63 4.73 -9.93
CA ARG A 55 -3.90 5.55 -8.95
C ARG A 55 -3.17 6.71 -9.60
N LYS A 56 -2.56 6.48 -10.75
CA LYS A 56 -1.89 7.56 -11.50
C LYS A 56 -2.89 8.63 -11.88
N GLU A 57 -4.07 8.24 -12.37
CA GLU A 57 -5.14 9.18 -12.72
C GLU A 57 -5.69 9.91 -11.49
N ILE A 58 -5.93 9.19 -10.37
CA ILE A 58 -6.33 9.83 -9.10
C ILE A 58 -5.25 10.80 -8.60
N LYS A 59 -3.96 10.43 -8.66
CA LYS A 59 -2.85 11.30 -8.23
C LYS A 59 -2.84 12.57 -9.08
N ALA A 60 -2.93 12.42 -10.41
CA ALA A 60 -2.94 13.54 -11.34
C ALA A 60 -4.14 14.48 -11.06
N TYR A 61 -5.33 13.91 -10.86
CA TYR A 61 -6.54 14.66 -10.52
C TYR A 61 -6.38 15.40 -9.18
N MET A 62 -5.93 14.70 -8.12
CA MET A 62 -5.69 15.33 -6.81
C MET A 62 -4.69 16.49 -6.91
N LYS A 63 -3.62 16.30 -7.68
CA LYS A 63 -2.58 17.31 -7.90
C LYS A 63 -3.11 18.52 -8.65
N ALA A 64 -3.91 18.33 -9.71
CA ALA A 64 -4.40 19.41 -10.55
C ALA A 64 -5.57 20.16 -9.92
N GLU A 65 -6.53 19.45 -9.33
CA GLU A 65 -7.84 20.01 -8.97
C GLU A 65 -8.02 20.20 -7.46
N VAL A 66 -7.49 19.28 -6.63
CA VAL A 66 -7.83 19.23 -5.20
C VAL A 66 -6.80 19.97 -4.35
N LEU A 67 -5.51 19.64 -4.52
CA LEU A 67 -4.44 20.15 -3.68
C LEU A 67 -4.26 21.68 -3.77
N PRO A 68 -4.38 22.34 -4.94
CA PRO A 68 -4.26 23.80 -5.00
C PRO A 68 -5.29 24.50 -4.12
N VAL A 69 -6.55 24.06 -4.19
CA VAL A 69 -7.63 24.65 -3.40
C VAL A 69 -7.45 24.37 -1.90
N VAL A 70 -7.08 23.15 -1.55
CA VAL A 70 -6.83 22.77 -0.14
C VAL A 70 -5.65 23.57 0.45
N LEU A 71 -4.61 23.85 -0.34
CA LEU A 71 -3.48 24.68 0.07
C LEU A 71 -3.87 26.15 0.23
N GLU A 72 -4.68 26.69 -0.68
CA GLU A 72 -5.21 28.05 -0.58
C GLU A 72 -6.05 28.21 0.68
N SER A 73 -7.01 27.31 0.90
CA SER A 73 -7.81 27.26 2.14
C SER A 73 -6.93 27.16 3.40
N ARG A 74 -5.84 26.39 3.34
CA ARG A 74 -4.91 26.29 4.48
C ARG A 74 -4.13 27.58 4.70
N LYS A 75 -3.75 28.31 3.65
CA LYS A 75 -3.09 29.61 3.78
C LYS A 75 -4.02 30.64 4.38
N GLU A 76 -5.28 30.67 3.95
CA GLU A 76 -6.33 31.53 4.55
C GLU A 76 -6.52 31.21 6.03
N PHE A 77 -6.63 29.92 6.38
CA PHE A 77 -6.71 29.50 7.78
C PHE A 77 -5.49 29.95 8.58
N ASP A 78 -4.28 29.92 8.00
CA ASP A 78 -3.07 30.36 8.70
C ASP A 78 -3.12 31.84 9.06
N GLN A 79 -3.79 32.68 8.28
CA GLN A 79 -3.91 34.11 8.57
C GLN A 79 -4.75 34.37 9.83
N LYS A 80 -5.67 33.45 10.16
CA LYS A 80 -6.56 33.54 11.33
C LYS A 80 -5.88 33.09 12.63
N LEU A 81 -4.79 32.33 12.55
CA LEU A 81 -4.07 31.81 13.73
C LEU A 81 -3.25 32.89 14.44
N SER A 82 -3.20 32.83 15.76
CA SER A 82 -2.27 33.64 16.55
C SER A 82 -0.81 33.23 16.30
N ASN A 83 0.12 34.15 16.60
CA ASN A 83 1.56 33.84 16.51
C ASN A 83 1.98 32.68 17.42
N ALA A 84 1.31 32.50 18.56
CA ALA A 84 1.57 31.39 19.47
C ALA A 84 1.14 30.04 18.84
N GLU A 85 -0.08 29.98 18.29
CA GLU A 85 -0.60 28.77 17.64
C GLU A 85 0.22 28.38 16.41
N LYS A 86 0.66 29.35 15.61
CA LYS A 86 1.57 29.11 14.47
C LYS A 86 2.85 28.41 14.91
N LYS A 87 3.48 28.91 15.98
CA LYS A 87 4.69 28.27 16.56
C LYS A 87 4.39 26.86 17.05
N THR A 88 3.25 26.65 17.72
CA THR A 88 2.81 25.32 18.14
C THR A 88 2.65 24.38 16.94
N LEU A 89 2.00 24.82 15.85
CA LEU A 89 1.83 23.98 14.65
C LEU A 89 3.15 23.62 13.98
N VAL A 90 4.10 24.55 13.89
CA VAL A 90 5.45 24.24 13.38
C VAL A 90 6.08 23.13 14.23
N SER A 91 6.08 23.27 15.55
CA SER A 91 6.62 22.24 16.45
C SER A 91 5.91 20.89 16.32
N LEU A 92 4.58 20.88 16.21
CA LEU A 92 3.79 19.66 16.02
C LEU A 92 4.12 18.95 14.70
N ARG A 93 4.33 19.71 13.61
CA ARG A 93 4.73 19.16 12.30
C ARG A 93 6.12 18.54 12.36
N GLU A 94 7.08 19.21 12.99
CA GLU A 94 8.43 18.67 13.17
C GLU A 94 8.42 17.35 13.95
N ARG A 95 7.64 17.29 15.04
CA ARG A 95 7.46 16.05 15.83
C ARG A 95 6.79 14.95 15.01
N LEU A 96 5.78 15.28 14.21
CA LEU A 96 5.12 14.33 13.33
C LEU A 96 6.07 13.77 12.26
N ASP A 97 6.91 14.62 11.68
CA ASP A 97 7.92 14.23 10.70
C ASP A 97 9.01 13.36 11.32
N ALA A 98 9.47 13.69 12.54
CA ALA A 98 10.40 12.87 13.30
C ALA A 98 9.81 11.47 13.58
N LEU A 99 8.53 11.41 13.98
CA LEU A 99 7.81 10.15 14.20
C LEU A 99 7.68 9.35 12.90
N SER A 100 7.39 10.01 11.78
CA SER A 100 7.33 9.38 10.45
C SER A 100 8.68 8.78 10.05
N LYS A 101 9.78 9.53 10.20
CA LYS A 101 11.15 9.07 9.93
C LYS A 101 11.55 7.90 10.83
N LYS A 102 11.27 7.99 12.13
CA LYS A 102 11.50 6.89 13.09
C LYS A 102 10.77 5.61 12.66
N LYS A 103 9.51 5.75 12.27
CA LYS A 103 8.69 4.64 11.77
C LYS A 103 9.22 4.06 10.45
N GLU A 104 9.81 4.87 9.58
CA GLU A 104 10.47 4.41 8.35
C GLU A 104 11.71 3.55 8.65
N GLY A 105 12.48 3.90 9.69
CA GLY A 105 13.66 3.14 10.12
C GLY A 105 13.35 1.82 10.83
N MET A 106 12.13 1.66 11.36
CA MET A 106 11.72 0.43 12.03
C MET A 106 11.47 -0.70 11.03
N LYS A 107 12.34 -1.71 11.09
CA LYS A 107 12.08 -2.98 10.41
C LYS A 107 10.87 -3.65 11.06
N ARG A 108 10.05 -4.29 10.22
CA ARG A 108 9.00 -5.16 10.71
C ARG A 108 9.67 -6.38 11.36
N PRO A 109 9.30 -6.77 12.58
CA PRO A 109 9.85 -7.97 13.18
C PRO A 109 9.47 -9.20 12.36
N GLU A 110 10.45 -10.06 12.11
CA GLU A 110 10.26 -11.40 11.61
C GLU A 110 9.82 -12.28 12.78
N GLY A 111 8.51 -12.32 13.06
CA GLY A 111 7.93 -13.07 14.18
C GLY A 111 7.25 -12.18 15.22
N GLU A 112 7.29 -12.61 16.48
CA GLU A 112 6.75 -11.82 17.59
C GLU A 112 7.62 -10.60 17.87
N PRO A 113 7.04 -9.39 18.03
CA PRO A 113 7.80 -8.21 18.39
C PRO A 113 8.51 -8.41 19.74
N THR A 114 9.78 -8.00 19.83
CA THR A 114 10.50 -7.97 21.10
C THR A 114 9.86 -6.97 22.06
N GLU A 115 10.11 -7.10 23.37
CA GLU A 115 9.60 -6.14 24.36
C GLU A 115 10.07 -4.71 24.09
N GLU A 116 11.28 -4.54 23.59
CA GLU A 116 11.82 -3.24 23.16
C GLU A 116 11.02 -2.66 21.98
N GLN A 117 10.75 -3.46 20.95
CA GLN A 117 9.95 -3.04 19.80
C GLN A 117 8.50 -2.70 20.19
N LYS A 118 7.92 -3.43 21.15
CA LYS A 118 6.60 -3.12 21.71
C LYS A 118 6.62 -1.77 22.44
N LYS A 119 7.61 -1.55 23.32
CA LYS A 119 7.79 -0.28 24.04
C LYS A 119 7.99 0.89 23.08
N GLU A 120 8.82 0.70 22.05
CA GLU A 120 9.09 1.75 21.06
C GLU A 120 7.83 2.09 20.24
N ARG A 121 7.04 1.08 19.87
CA ARG A 121 5.73 1.30 19.22
C ARG A 121 4.75 2.02 20.14
N GLN A 122 4.66 1.62 21.41
CA GLN A 122 3.80 2.29 22.38
C GLN A 122 4.23 3.75 22.59
N ALA A 123 5.54 4.03 22.62
CA ALA A 123 6.05 5.39 22.71
C ALA A 123 5.65 6.24 21.50
N MET A 124 5.78 5.71 20.28
CA MET A 124 5.29 6.40 19.08
C MET A 124 3.77 6.62 19.11
N GLU A 125 2.99 5.63 19.56
CA GLU A 125 1.53 5.78 19.64
C GLU A 125 1.12 6.83 20.68
N LYS A 126 1.84 6.93 21.80
CA LYS A 126 1.65 8.00 22.79
C LYS A 126 2.01 9.35 22.21
N GLU A 127 3.16 9.46 21.54
CA GLU A 127 3.60 10.70 20.92
C GLU A 127 2.62 11.19 19.84
N MET A 128 2.14 10.28 19.00
CA MET A 128 1.10 10.59 18.02
C MET A 128 -0.18 11.11 18.70
N ARG A 129 -0.60 10.50 19.82
CA ARG A 129 -1.75 11.00 20.58
C ARG A 129 -1.51 12.41 21.09
N HIS A 130 -0.35 12.70 21.68
CA HIS A 130 -0.02 14.04 22.15
C HIS A 130 -0.05 15.07 21.01
N ILE A 131 0.51 14.73 19.84
CA ILE A 131 0.45 15.60 18.66
C ILE A 131 -1.00 15.87 18.24
N THR A 132 -1.82 14.82 18.15
CA THR A 132 -3.23 14.97 17.74
C THR A 132 -4.06 15.73 18.76
N THR A 133 -3.84 15.53 20.07
CA THR A 133 -4.56 16.26 21.13
C THR A 133 -4.22 17.74 21.09
N ALA A 134 -2.94 18.10 21.00
CA ALA A 134 -2.53 19.50 20.91
C ALA A 134 -3.05 20.18 19.62
N ALA A 135 -3.13 19.44 18.51
CA ALA A 135 -3.74 19.95 17.29
C ALA A 135 -5.26 20.12 17.40
N TRP A 136 -5.93 19.27 18.19
CA TRP A 136 -7.37 19.42 18.48
C TRP A 136 -7.67 20.70 19.25
N GLU A 137 -6.83 21.09 20.21
CA GLU A 137 -7.01 22.36 20.93
C GLU A 137 -7.07 23.55 19.97
N ILE A 138 -6.23 23.56 18.94
CA ILE A 138 -6.24 24.61 17.90
C ILE A 138 -7.49 24.50 17.01
N VAL A 139 -7.93 23.28 16.69
CA VAL A 139 -9.18 23.06 15.93
C VAL A 139 -10.37 23.59 16.71
N ASP A 140 -10.46 23.30 18.01
CA ASP A 140 -11.58 23.69 18.88
C ASP A 140 -11.64 25.23 19.02
N ASN A 141 -10.48 25.90 19.11
CA ASN A 141 -10.40 27.37 19.13
C ASN A 141 -10.89 28.02 17.83
N HIS A 142 -10.80 27.30 16.71
CA HIS A 142 -11.10 27.81 15.37
C HIS A 142 -12.19 27.01 14.64
N GLU A 143 -13.11 26.40 15.39
CA GLU A 143 -14.16 25.55 14.81
C GLU A 143 -15.01 26.32 13.79
N ALA A 144 -15.41 27.55 14.13
CA ALA A 144 -16.20 28.42 13.26
C ALA A 144 -15.47 28.75 11.94
N ASP A 145 -14.16 29.03 12.02
CA ASP A 145 -13.34 29.33 10.84
C ASP A 145 -13.20 28.12 9.91
N LEU A 146 -13.09 26.93 10.49
CA LEU A 146 -12.99 25.68 9.73
C LEU A 146 -14.32 25.30 9.07
N GLU A 147 -15.45 25.52 9.74
CA GLU A 147 -16.77 25.32 9.14
C GLU A 147 -17.05 26.32 8.01
N GLU A 148 -16.57 27.57 8.11
CA GLU A 148 -16.62 28.55 7.03
C GLU A 148 -15.85 28.07 5.78
N ILE A 149 -14.60 27.64 5.95
CA ILE A 149 -13.76 27.09 4.86
C ILE A 149 -14.41 25.85 4.23
N LYS A 150 -15.00 24.99 5.06
CA LYS A 150 -15.70 23.79 4.60
C LYS A 150 -16.98 24.13 3.85
N ALA A 151 -17.71 25.16 4.27
CA ALA A 151 -18.89 25.63 3.57
C ALA A 151 -18.54 26.24 2.21
N SER A 152 -17.47 27.05 2.14
CA SER A 152 -17.03 27.69 0.88
C SER A 152 -16.56 26.66 -0.16
N THR A 153 -15.94 25.56 0.28
CA THR A 153 -15.44 24.50 -0.61
C THR A 153 -16.42 23.34 -0.83
N LYS A 154 -17.63 23.39 -0.26
CA LYS A 154 -18.58 22.26 -0.26
C LYS A 154 -18.90 21.74 -1.67
N THR A 155 -19.22 22.64 -2.60
CA THR A 155 -19.56 22.26 -3.99
C THR A 155 -18.39 21.59 -4.68
N GLN A 156 -17.17 22.09 -4.49
CA GLN A 156 -15.96 21.47 -5.04
C GLN A 156 -15.70 20.10 -4.41
N GLN A 157 -15.92 19.93 -3.11
CA GLN A 157 -15.78 18.62 -2.44
C GLN A 157 -16.75 17.57 -3.01
N GLU A 158 -17.99 17.96 -3.30
CA GLU A 158 -18.98 17.07 -3.93
C GLU A 158 -18.56 16.70 -5.37
N GLN A 159 -18.02 17.66 -6.12
CA GLN A 159 -17.45 17.43 -7.44
C GLN A 159 -16.25 16.46 -7.38
N TRP A 160 -15.27 16.72 -6.51
CA TRP A 160 -14.10 15.85 -6.33
C TRP A 160 -14.50 14.42 -5.98
N LYS A 161 -15.49 14.25 -5.10
CA LYS A 161 -16.01 12.93 -4.74
C LYS A 161 -16.61 12.21 -5.95
N THR A 162 -17.34 12.94 -6.80
CA THR A 162 -17.96 12.40 -8.01
C THR A 162 -16.90 12.00 -9.03
N ASP A 163 -15.92 12.86 -9.28
CA ASP A 163 -14.85 12.61 -10.25
C ASP A 163 -13.94 11.46 -9.81
N MET A 164 -13.54 11.44 -8.54
CA MET A 164 -12.78 10.31 -7.99
C MET A 164 -13.55 9.00 -8.11
N LYS A 165 -14.87 9.01 -7.88
CA LYS A 165 -15.72 7.83 -8.06
C LYS A 165 -15.75 7.39 -9.52
N ALA A 166 -15.88 8.31 -10.46
CA ALA A 166 -15.84 8.03 -11.90
C ALA A 166 -14.49 7.40 -12.31
N ILE A 167 -13.37 7.94 -11.81
CA ILE A 167 -12.04 7.34 -12.04
C ILE A 167 -11.99 5.92 -11.47
N PHE A 168 -12.51 5.68 -10.26
CA PHE A 168 -12.56 4.32 -9.69
C PHE A 168 -13.42 3.35 -10.52
N GLU A 169 -14.56 3.80 -11.03
CA GLU A 169 -15.46 3.00 -11.84
C GLU A 169 -14.86 2.65 -13.20
N LYS A 170 -14.16 3.60 -13.85
CA LYS A 170 -13.43 3.41 -15.11
C LYS A 170 -12.44 2.25 -15.07
N TYR A 171 -11.75 2.04 -13.95
CA TYR A 171 -10.75 0.97 -13.79
C TYR A 171 -11.26 -0.25 -13.01
N LYS A 172 -12.56 -0.30 -12.70
CA LYS A 172 -13.15 -1.45 -12.00
C LYS A 172 -13.09 -2.67 -12.93
N PRO A 173 -12.53 -3.82 -12.49
CA PRO A 173 -12.51 -5.02 -13.32
C PRO A 173 -13.95 -5.53 -13.54
N GLU A 174 -14.28 -5.91 -14.77
CA GLU A 174 -15.61 -6.35 -15.24
C GLU A 174 -16.12 -7.64 -14.54
N ASP A 175 -15.26 -8.38 -13.84
CA ASP A 175 -15.57 -9.67 -13.22
C ASP A 175 -16.54 -9.64 -12.00
N LYS A 176 -17.48 -8.70 -11.91
CA LYS A 176 -18.42 -8.60 -10.78
C LYS A 176 -19.89 -8.34 -11.12
N GLU A 177 -20.37 -8.88 -12.23
CA GLU A 177 -21.82 -9.15 -12.36
C GLU A 177 -22.20 -10.63 -12.15
N GLY A 178 -21.23 -11.54 -12.04
CA GLY A 178 -21.55 -12.98 -11.99
C GLY A 178 -20.68 -13.81 -11.07
N ASN A 179 -20.61 -13.51 -9.76
CA ASN A 179 -20.36 -14.57 -8.78
C ASN A 179 -20.86 -14.19 -7.37
N GLY A 180 -22.19 -14.15 -7.23
CA GLY A 180 -22.88 -14.35 -5.96
C GLY A 180 -22.81 -15.80 -5.47
N GLY A 181 -21.65 -16.46 -5.60
CA GLY A 181 -21.45 -17.89 -5.32
C GLY A 181 -20.40 -18.16 -4.25
N ARG A 182 -20.61 -17.64 -3.03
CA ARG A 182 -20.14 -18.32 -1.82
C ARG A 182 -21.33 -18.58 -0.91
N ASN A 183 -22.27 -19.38 -1.42
CA ASN A 183 -23.02 -20.31 -0.57
C ASN A 183 -22.00 -21.26 0.06
N GLY A 184 -21.73 -21.10 1.35
CA GLY A 184 -20.84 -22.01 2.07
C GLY A 184 -20.32 -21.41 3.37
N LYS A 185 -21.10 -21.63 4.44
CA LYS A 185 -20.84 -21.28 5.85
C LYS A 185 -21.09 -19.82 6.22
N LYS A 186 -22.32 -19.58 6.68
CA LYS A 186 -22.65 -18.63 7.76
C LYS A 186 -21.74 -18.92 8.96
N GLY A 187 -20.48 -18.49 8.92
CA GLY A 187 -19.72 -18.30 10.14
C GLY A 187 -20.40 -17.15 10.88
N LYS A 188 -20.94 -17.42 12.08
CA LYS A 188 -21.34 -16.42 13.09
C LYS A 188 -20.11 -15.62 13.59
N GLY A 189 -19.15 -15.31 12.73
CA GLY A 189 -18.16 -14.29 13.01
C GLY A 189 -18.87 -12.98 12.83
N HIS A 190 -18.95 -12.19 13.89
CA HIS A 190 -19.27 -10.78 13.86
C HIS A 190 -18.25 -10.06 12.96
N GLY A 191 -18.37 -10.25 11.65
CA GLY A 191 -17.68 -9.48 10.64
C GLY A 191 -18.27 -8.11 10.76
N ARG A 192 -17.63 -7.28 11.59
CA ARG A 192 -17.80 -5.84 11.60
C ARG A 192 -17.70 -5.43 10.13
N ARG A 193 -18.85 -5.26 9.48
CA ARG A 193 -19.03 -4.49 8.26
C ARG A 193 -18.66 -3.09 8.70
N GLY A 194 -17.35 -2.86 8.81
CA GLY A 194 -16.79 -1.58 9.21
C GLY A 194 -17.38 -0.60 8.22
N LYS A 195 -18.02 0.44 8.76
CA LYS A 195 -18.53 1.59 8.02
C LYS A 195 -17.41 2.10 7.11
N MET A 196 -17.27 1.55 5.91
CA MET A 196 -16.32 2.01 4.89
C MET A 196 -16.77 3.36 4.29
N GLY A 197 -17.93 3.89 4.73
CA GLY A 197 -18.48 5.16 4.28
C GLY A 197 -17.97 6.39 5.02
N GLN A 198 -17.33 6.24 6.20
CA GLN A 198 -16.50 7.30 6.74
C GLN A 198 -15.09 7.03 6.21
N GLY A 199 -14.63 7.89 5.30
CA GLY A 199 -13.28 7.78 4.73
C GLY A 199 -12.22 7.59 5.83
N MET A 200 -11.06 7.04 5.48
CA MET A 200 -9.95 6.70 6.40
C MET A 200 -9.48 7.84 7.33
N MET A 201 -10.02 9.04 7.19
CA MET A 201 -9.72 10.23 7.98
C MET A 201 -10.92 10.75 8.79
N GLY A 202 -12.09 10.09 8.78
CA GLY A 202 -13.41 10.64 9.15
C GLY A 202 -13.43 11.67 10.30
N HIS A 203 -12.96 11.30 11.50
CA HIS A 203 -12.93 12.24 12.63
C HIS A 203 -11.62 13.06 12.71
N TYR A 204 -10.55 12.61 12.08
CA TYR A 204 -9.25 13.33 12.08
C TYR A 204 -9.10 14.34 10.93
N GLN A 205 -10.11 14.53 10.07
CA GLN A 205 -9.99 15.45 8.93
C GLN A 205 -9.58 16.87 9.35
N PRO A 206 -10.18 17.50 10.39
CA PRO A 206 -9.79 18.84 10.81
C PRO A 206 -8.34 18.91 11.30
N VAL A 207 -7.94 17.96 12.15
CA VAL A 207 -6.57 17.88 12.68
C VAL A 207 -5.55 17.70 11.56
N MET A 208 -5.83 16.82 10.59
CA MET A 208 -4.92 16.59 9.47
C MET A 208 -4.82 17.80 8.54
N PHE A 209 -5.91 18.57 8.38
CA PHE A 209 -5.90 19.84 7.67
C PHE A 209 -5.02 20.87 8.40
N VAL A 210 -5.22 21.05 9.71
CA VAL A 210 -4.45 22.02 10.51
C VAL A 210 -2.94 21.68 10.52
N LEU A 211 -2.60 20.39 10.66
CA LEU A 211 -1.22 19.90 10.63
C LEU A 211 -0.61 19.91 9.22
N MET A 212 -1.37 20.13 8.15
CA MET A 212 -0.81 20.31 6.81
C MET A 212 0.07 21.57 6.78
N ASP A 213 1.23 21.47 6.15
CA ASP A 213 2.17 22.57 6.02
C ASP A 213 1.80 23.45 4.79
N PRO A 214 1.41 24.72 4.98
CA PRO A 214 1.04 25.61 3.88
C PRO A 214 2.24 26.06 3.02
N SER A 215 3.46 25.84 3.49
CA SER A 215 4.68 26.21 2.76
C SER A 215 5.12 25.17 1.72
N LYS A 216 4.61 23.93 1.85
CA LYS A 216 4.89 22.86 0.88
C LYS A 216 4.18 23.11 -0.45
N SER A 217 4.87 22.77 -1.52
CA SER A 217 4.30 22.79 -2.87
C SER A 217 3.28 21.67 -3.08
N VAL A 218 2.41 21.85 -4.08
CA VAL A 218 1.46 20.83 -4.54
C VAL A 218 2.18 19.52 -4.90
N ASP A 219 3.35 19.62 -5.53
CA ASP A 219 4.18 18.47 -5.93
C ASP A 219 4.69 17.67 -4.73
N GLU A 220 5.28 18.34 -3.76
CA GLU A 220 5.81 17.70 -2.54
C GLU A 220 4.71 16.98 -1.77
N ILE A 221 3.54 17.62 -1.63
CA ILE A 221 2.39 17.02 -0.95
C ILE A 221 1.89 15.79 -1.73
N ALA A 222 1.77 15.89 -3.06
CA ALA A 222 1.34 14.77 -3.90
C ALA A 222 2.28 13.56 -3.80
N ASP A 223 3.59 13.81 -3.76
CA ASP A 223 4.62 12.77 -3.64
C ASP A 223 4.63 12.13 -2.24
N GLU A 224 4.44 12.91 -1.18
CA GLU A 224 4.25 12.38 0.17
C GLU A 224 3.01 11.47 0.27
N MET A 225 1.89 11.88 -0.33
CA MET A 225 0.67 11.09 -0.38
C MET A 225 0.90 9.77 -1.12
N GLU A 226 1.60 9.80 -2.26
CA GLU A 226 1.93 8.60 -3.02
C GLU A 226 2.86 7.67 -2.23
N LYS A 227 3.93 8.20 -1.61
CA LYS A 227 4.85 7.42 -0.76
C LYS A 227 4.08 6.71 0.36
N ARG A 228 3.13 7.40 1.01
CA ARG A 228 2.26 6.81 2.05
C ARG A 228 1.34 5.72 1.49
N GLN A 229 0.77 5.94 0.30
CA GLN A 229 -0.09 4.95 -0.35
C GLN A 229 0.68 3.69 -0.76
N MET A 230 1.85 3.86 -1.39
CA MET A 230 2.74 2.76 -1.82
C MET A 230 3.16 1.89 -0.64
N LYS A 231 3.53 2.50 0.48
CA LYS A 231 3.82 1.76 1.73
C LYS A 231 2.65 0.87 2.14
N ARG A 232 1.41 1.39 2.20
CA ARG A 232 0.23 0.59 2.61
C ARG A 232 0.01 -0.64 1.72
N MET A 233 0.45 -0.59 0.47
CA MET A 233 0.23 -1.66 -0.50
C MET A 233 1.31 -2.73 -0.44
N ASN A 234 2.57 -2.33 -0.26
CA ASN A 234 3.65 -3.28 0.02
C ASN A 234 3.33 -4.12 1.27
N HIS A 235 2.59 -3.56 2.24
CA HIS A 235 2.16 -4.28 3.44
C HIS A 235 1.00 -5.28 3.22
N LYS A 236 0.16 -5.10 2.20
CA LYS A 236 -0.98 -6.00 1.92
C LYS A 236 -0.66 -7.13 0.95
N GLY A 237 0.47 -7.07 0.23
CA GLY A 237 0.93 -8.11 -0.70
C GLY A 237 1.70 -9.26 -0.05
N GLY A 238 2.08 -9.15 1.22
CA GLY A 238 2.70 -10.24 1.97
C GLY A 238 1.68 -11.35 2.20
N LYS A 239 1.96 -12.54 1.64
CA LYS A 239 1.22 -13.80 1.77
C LYS A 239 0.43 -13.86 3.07
N GLY A 240 -0.88 -14.08 2.96
CA GLY A 240 -1.74 -14.37 4.11
C GLY A 240 -1.21 -15.59 4.84
N HIS A 241 -0.37 -15.37 5.84
CA HIS A 241 -0.10 -16.38 6.85
C HIS A 241 -1.41 -16.56 7.61
N GLY A 242 -2.11 -17.64 7.29
CA GLY A 242 -3.19 -18.15 8.11
C GLY A 242 -2.67 -18.22 9.53
N ARG A 243 -3.17 -17.34 10.39
CA ARG A 243 -2.97 -17.47 11.82
C ARG A 243 -3.65 -18.78 12.20
N GLY A 244 -2.83 -19.82 12.35
CA GLY A 244 -3.21 -21.07 12.97
C GLY A 244 -3.92 -20.74 14.26
N HIS A 245 -5.20 -21.10 14.31
CA HIS A 245 -6.02 -20.97 15.48
C HIS A 245 -5.51 -22.03 16.46
N HIS A 246 -4.54 -21.69 17.31
CA HIS A 246 -4.24 -22.51 18.47
C HIS A 246 -5.38 -22.31 19.46
N GLY A 247 -6.35 -23.22 19.37
CA GLY A 247 -7.26 -23.53 20.46
C GLY A 247 -6.44 -24.09 21.61
N GLY A 248 -6.00 -23.20 22.51
CA GLY A 248 -5.59 -23.58 23.84
C GLY A 248 -6.85 -23.88 24.65
N GLY A 249 -7.22 -25.16 24.72
CA GLY A 249 -8.22 -25.64 25.66
C GLY A 249 -7.79 -25.29 27.08
N ARG A 250 -8.70 -24.69 27.84
CA ARG A 250 -8.62 -24.66 29.30
C ARG A 250 -9.21 -25.97 29.80
N ASN A 251 -8.40 -26.78 30.47
CA ASN A 251 -8.88 -27.73 31.48
C ASN A 251 -9.12 -26.96 32.78
#